data_AF-A0A0F9IHT3-F1
#
_entry.id   AF-A0A0F9IHT3-F1
#
_cell.length_a   1.000
_cell.length_b   1.000
_cell.length_c   1.000
_cell.angle_alpha   90.00
_cell.angle_beta   90.00
_cell.angle_gamma   90.00
#
_symmetry.space_group_name_H-M   'P 1'
#
loop_
_entity.id
_entity.type
_entity.pdbx_description
1 polymer ?
#
loop_
_entity_poly.entity_id
_entity_poly.type
_entity_poly.pdbx_seq_one_letter_code
_entity_poly.pdbx_strand_id
1 'polypeptide(L)'
;MYKYILKHNSNIAEAFLEKGFRERRADVYFKFKSGKKLVVEVQNSYITPKEINKRTRDYNNKGIYVLWILYGHGSVVDSPKNPEHKKNVKITPAENRLHRLYGGRVYYVNLYTKSGKSMVTRPYALHFSNSDIIAPILFKRDYDSFLVRNVNFSYIPNWGLMFKTLNSYKIARFYDKNQKYILSKKIKEIAKRFNVFTDLKFEKKRHTKKFFKMIYNLFNHE
;
A
#
# COMPACT_ATOMS: atom_id res chain seq x y z
N MET A 1 14.29 2.75 -9.59
CA MET A 1 13.74 3.31 -8.33
C MET A 1 14.67 4.32 -7.67
N TYR A 2 15.88 3.92 -7.25
CA TYR A 2 16.88 4.79 -6.60
C TYR A 2 17.03 6.19 -7.24
N LYS A 3 17.35 6.23 -8.54
CA LYS A 3 17.50 7.49 -9.30
C LYS A 3 16.24 8.36 -9.30
N TYR A 4 15.05 7.75 -9.34
CA TYR A 4 13.78 8.50 -9.30
C TYR A 4 13.53 9.11 -7.93
N ILE A 5 13.76 8.36 -6.85
CA ILE A 5 13.62 8.91 -5.50
C ILE A 5 14.57 10.10 -5.31
N LEU A 6 15.82 9.99 -5.75
CA LEU A 6 16.78 11.10 -5.69
C LEU A 6 16.31 12.34 -6.46
N LYS A 7 15.87 12.16 -7.71
CA LYS A 7 15.40 13.26 -8.56
C LYS A 7 14.23 14.03 -7.94
N HIS A 8 13.35 13.35 -7.21
CA HIS A 8 12.13 13.93 -6.66
C HIS A 8 12.22 14.35 -5.18
N ASN A 9 13.36 14.15 -4.53
CA ASN A 9 13.56 14.50 -3.12
C ASN A 9 14.90 15.24 -2.95
N SER A 10 14.91 16.54 -3.30
CA SER A 10 16.10 17.42 -3.27
C SER A 10 16.71 17.65 -1.88
N ASN A 11 16.00 17.23 -0.83
CA ASN A 11 16.44 17.29 0.56
C ASN A 11 17.22 16.04 1.01
N ILE A 12 17.50 15.08 0.12
CA ILE A 12 18.42 13.98 0.40
C ILE A 12 19.85 14.51 0.41
N ALA A 13 20.58 14.22 1.49
CA ALA A 13 22.00 14.58 1.66
C ALA A 13 22.93 13.42 1.27
N GLU A 14 22.55 12.19 1.64
CA GLU A 14 23.36 11.00 1.33
C GLU A 14 22.45 9.87 0.82
N ALA A 15 22.98 9.06 -0.10
CA ALA A 15 22.25 7.97 -0.71
C ALA A 15 23.19 6.81 -1.02
N PHE A 16 22.77 5.59 -0.66
CA PHE A 16 23.57 4.39 -0.81
C PHE A 16 22.68 3.24 -1.29
N LEU A 17 23.19 2.45 -2.22
CA LEU A 17 22.64 1.12 -2.51
C LEU A 17 23.31 0.11 -1.56
N GLU A 18 22.58 -0.94 -1.18
CA GLU A 18 23.15 -2.09 -0.48
C GLU A 18 23.90 -1.74 0.83
N LYS A 19 23.35 -0.80 1.63
CA LYS A 19 24.03 -0.32 2.84
C LYS A 19 23.99 -1.34 3.97
N GLY A 20 25.17 -1.70 4.48
CA GLY A 20 25.33 -2.60 5.62
C GLY A 20 24.98 -1.96 6.98
N PHE A 21 24.32 -2.73 7.83
CA PHE A 21 23.94 -2.43 9.21
C PHE A 21 24.23 -3.65 10.12
N ARG A 22 25.51 -4.06 10.18
CA ARG A 22 26.00 -5.28 10.86
C ARG A 22 25.28 -6.54 10.38
N GLU A 23 24.11 -6.86 10.96
CA GLU A 23 23.32 -8.07 10.67
C GLU A 23 22.41 -7.93 9.44
N ARG A 24 22.28 -6.73 8.88
CA ARG A 24 21.35 -6.44 7.77
C ARG A 24 22.05 -5.69 6.66
N ARG A 25 21.58 -5.89 5.43
CA ARG A 25 21.93 -5.07 4.28
C ARG A 25 20.64 -4.52 3.70
N ALA A 26 20.51 -3.20 3.70
CA ALA A 26 19.37 -2.50 3.14
C ALA A 26 19.55 -2.36 1.62
N ASP A 27 18.52 -2.63 0.82
CA ASP A 27 18.61 -2.47 -0.64
C ASP A 27 18.93 -1.02 -1.03
N VAL A 28 18.27 -0.07 -0.36
CA VAL A 28 18.52 1.35 -0.53
C VAL A 28 18.47 2.07 0.81
N TYR A 29 19.40 2.99 1.03
CA TYR A 29 19.41 3.89 2.17
C TYR A 29 19.50 5.35 1.73
N PHE A 30 18.77 6.21 2.43
CA PHE A 30 18.83 7.66 2.29
C PHE A 30 19.00 8.33 3.65
N LYS A 31 19.80 9.39 3.70
CA LYS A 31 19.88 10.34 4.81
C LYS A 31 19.46 11.71 4.29
N PHE A 32 18.51 12.33 4.97
CA PHE A 32 17.96 13.62 4.62
C PHE A 32 18.70 14.74 5.35
N LYS A 33 18.73 15.95 4.77
CA LYS A 33 19.32 17.15 5.40
C LYS A 33 18.72 17.45 6.78
N SER A 34 17.47 17.04 7.01
CA SER A 34 16.80 17.15 8.31
C SER A 34 17.29 16.12 9.36
N GLY A 35 18.28 15.30 9.06
CA GLY A 35 18.76 14.20 9.92
C GLY A 35 17.93 12.91 9.87
N LYS A 36 16.75 12.91 9.22
CA LYS A 36 15.92 11.70 9.05
C LYS A 36 16.64 10.68 8.16
N LYS A 37 16.48 9.40 8.51
CA LYS A 37 17.09 8.27 7.78
C LYS A 37 15.99 7.35 7.27
N LEU A 38 16.17 6.82 6.07
CA LEU A 38 15.23 5.92 5.41
C LEU A 38 15.97 4.72 4.86
N VAL A 39 15.40 3.53 5.06
CA VAL A 39 15.70 2.33 4.28
C VAL A 39 14.51 2.01 3.39
N VAL A 40 14.77 1.69 2.13
CA VAL A 40 13.80 1.09 1.22
C VAL A 40 14.17 -0.38 1.02
N GLU A 41 13.24 -1.28 1.32
CA GLU A 41 13.36 -2.72 1.11
C GLU A 41 12.49 -3.11 -0.08
N VAL A 42 13.11 -3.66 -1.13
CA VAL A 42 12.45 -4.19 -2.32
C VAL A 42 12.43 -5.70 -2.23
N GLN A 43 11.29 -6.24 -1.78
CA GLN A 43 11.17 -7.67 -1.53
C GLN A 43 10.70 -8.41 -2.79
N ASN A 44 11.52 -9.32 -3.30
CA ASN A 44 11.14 -10.28 -4.34
C ASN A 44 10.77 -11.65 -3.73
N SER A 45 11.65 -12.18 -2.89
CA SER A 45 11.49 -13.53 -2.33
C SER A 45 10.43 -13.61 -1.25
N TYR A 46 9.95 -14.81 -0.95
CA TYR A 46 9.07 -15.05 0.20
C TYR A 46 9.62 -14.43 1.49
N ILE A 47 8.75 -13.80 2.27
CA ILE A 47 9.06 -13.25 3.59
C ILE A 47 7.89 -13.48 4.54
N THR A 48 8.17 -13.80 5.79
CA THR A 48 7.11 -13.97 6.80
C THR A 48 6.72 -12.63 7.44
N PRO A 49 5.49 -12.50 7.97
CA PRO A 49 5.11 -11.35 8.80
C PRO A 49 6.03 -11.13 10.00
N LYS A 50 6.56 -12.21 10.60
CA LYS A 50 7.52 -12.15 11.72
C LYS A 50 8.82 -11.48 11.28
N GLU A 51 9.31 -11.84 10.10
CA GLU A 51 10.55 -11.28 9.56
C GLU A 51 10.40 -9.81 9.13
N ILE A 52 9.27 -9.44 8.51
CA ILE A 52 8.93 -8.03 8.24
C ILE A 52 8.96 -7.22 9.55
N ASN A 53 8.34 -7.73 10.61
CA ASN A 53 8.32 -7.06 11.91
C ASN A 53 9.73 -6.93 12.50
N LYS A 54 10.51 -8.01 12.48
CA LYS A 54 11.88 -8.02 13.00
C LYS A 54 12.73 -6.98 12.27
N ARG A 55 12.84 -7.06 10.95
CA ARG A 55 13.59 -6.11 10.11
C ARG A 55 13.16 -4.67 10.34
N THR A 56 11.85 -4.44 10.37
CA THR A 56 11.32 -3.09 10.61
C THR A 56 11.77 -2.58 11.99
N ARG A 57 11.68 -3.39 13.05
CA ARG A 57 12.16 -3.03 14.40
C ARG A 57 13.66 -2.80 14.43
N ASP A 58 14.45 -3.64 13.77
CA ASP A 58 15.92 -3.54 13.73
C ASP A 58 16.38 -2.16 13.20
N TYR A 59 15.72 -1.65 12.17
CA TYR A 59 15.97 -0.29 11.66
C TYR A 59 15.39 0.81 12.56
N ASN A 60 14.17 0.60 13.07
CA ASN A 60 13.49 1.56 13.94
C ASN A 60 14.26 1.86 15.22
N ASN A 61 14.85 0.84 15.84
CA ASN A 61 15.70 0.97 17.03
C ASN A 61 16.95 1.82 16.77
N LYS A 62 17.36 1.94 15.50
CA LYS A 62 18.46 2.83 15.04
C LYS A 62 17.96 4.21 14.58
N GLY A 63 16.67 4.51 14.81
CA GLY A 63 16.03 5.75 14.38
C GLY A 63 15.76 5.85 12.88
N ILE A 64 15.79 4.72 12.15
CA ILE A 64 15.66 4.67 10.69
C ILE A 64 14.22 4.30 10.32
N TYR A 65 13.62 5.08 9.42
CA TYR A 65 12.30 4.80 8.84
C TYR A 65 12.40 3.71 7.77
N VAL A 66 11.33 2.94 7.57
CA VAL A 66 11.32 1.84 6.57
C VAL A 66 10.19 2.02 5.55
N LEU A 67 10.54 1.88 4.26
CA LEU A 67 9.60 1.77 3.14
C LEU A 67 9.73 0.37 2.51
N TRP A 68 8.71 -0.45 2.68
CA TRP A 68 8.61 -1.76 2.02
C TRP A 68 7.91 -1.62 0.66
N ILE A 69 8.50 -2.23 -0.35
CA ILE A 69 7.96 -2.34 -1.70
C ILE A 69 8.07 -3.79 -2.12
N LEU A 70 6.98 -4.38 -2.61
CA LEU A 70 6.96 -5.74 -3.11
C LEU A 70 7.18 -5.78 -4.63
N TYR A 71 7.89 -6.78 -5.12
CA TYR A 71 7.84 -7.09 -6.56
C TYR A 71 6.50 -7.78 -6.86
N GLY A 72 5.62 -7.12 -7.61
CA GLY A 72 4.25 -7.58 -7.86
C GLY A 72 4.16 -8.86 -8.69
N HIS A 73 5.23 -9.28 -9.37
CA HIS A 73 5.33 -10.56 -10.07
C HIS A 73 6.37 -11.50 -9.44
N GLY A 74 6.84 -11.19 -8.23
CA GLY A 74 7.82 -11.99 -7.48
C GLY A 74 7.18 -13.09 -6.63
N SER A 75 8.00 -13.90 -5.96
CA SER A 75 7.53 -14.99 -5.08
C SER A 75 7.05 -14.53 -3.70
N VAL A 76 7.12 -13.23 -3.41
CA VAL A 76 6.55 -12.61 -2.20
C VAL A 76 5.02 -12.48 -2.25
N VAL A 77 4.43 -12.58 -3.45
CA VAL A 77 2.98 -12.52 -3.67
C VAL A 77 2.45 -13.88 -4.10
N ASP A 78 1.16 -14.13 -3.85
CA ASP A 78 0.51 -15.39 -4.24
C ASP A 78 -0.08 -15.37 -5.66
N SER A 79 -0.25 -14.17 -6.20
CA SER A 79 -0.72 -13.96 -7.57
C SER A 79 -0.16 -12.64 -8.10
N PRO A 80 0.11 -12.54 -9.41
CA PRO A 80 0.61 -11.32 -10.04
C PRO A 80 -0.25 -10.11 -9.67
N LYS A 81 0.40 -9.03 -9.25
CA LYS A 81 -0.22 -7.76 -8.88
C LYS A 81 0.06 -6.74 -9.97
N ASN A 82 -1.00 -6.11 -10.47
CA ASN A 82 -0.95 -5.05 -11.47
C ASN A 82 -1.67 -3.80 -10.92
N PRO A 83 -1.40 -2.60 -11.48
CA PRO A 83 -2.07 -1.36 -11.09
C PRO A 83 -3.52 -1.31 -11.63
N GLU A 84 -4.37 -2.22 -11.17
CA GLU A 84 -5.75 -2.36 -11.63
C GLU A 84 -6.71 -2.71 -10.48
N HIS A 85 -8.00 -2.42 -10.68
CA HIS A 85 -9.05 -2.91 -9.81
C HIS A 85 -9.36 -4.37 -10.18
N LYS A 86 -9.35 -5.26 -9.20
CA LYS A 86 -9.61 -6.69 -9.44
C LYS A 86 -10.30 -7.33 -8.25
N LYS A 87 -11.28 -8.20 -8.52
CA LYS A 87 -11.99 -8.92 -7.46
C LYS A 87 -11.29 -10.23 -7.13
N ASN A 88 -11.48 -10.70 -5.90
CA ASN A 88 -11.15 -12.06 -5.46
C ASN A 88 -9.71 -12.50 -5.76
N VAL A 89 -8.75 -11.61 -5.51
CA VAL A 89 -7.33 -11.87 -5.67
C VAL A 89 -6.76 -12.48 -4.40
N LYS A 90 -5.92 -13.50 -4.55
CA LYS A 90 -5.19 -14.09 -3.42
C LYS A 90 -4.04 -13.18 -2.98
N ILE A 91 -3.90 -13.01 -1.67
CA ILE A 91 -2.82 -12.24 -1.04
C ILE A 91 -2.11 -13.08 0.01
N THR A 92 -0.81 -12.85 0.17
CA THR A 92 0.02 -13.53 1.18
C THR A 92 -0.16 -12.93 2.57
N PRO A 93 0.25 -13.65 3.64
CA PRO A 93 0.32 -13.10 4.98
C PRO A 93 1.22 -11.85 5.06
N ALA A 94 2.28 -11.79 4.24
CA ALA A 94 3.16 -10.64 4.11
C ALA A 94 2.42 -9.41 3.56
N GLU A 95 1.69 -9.58 2.46
CA GLU A 95 0.83 -8.53 1.90
C GLU A 95 -0.18 -8.03 2.93
N ASN A 96 -0.86 -8.93 3.64
CA ASN A 96 -1.80 -8.55 4.70
C ASN A 96 -1.11 -7.85 5.89
N ARG A 97 0.12 -8.22 6.23
CA ARG A 97 0.89 -7.55 7.29
C ARG A 97 1.28 -6.13 6.88
N LEU A 98 1.76 -5.93 5.65
CA LEU A 98 2.11 -4.62 5.11
C LEU A 98 0.88 -3.74 4.95
N HIS A 99 -0.25 -4.32 4.53
CA HIS A 99 -1.53 -3.62 4.45
C HIS A 99 -1.90 -2.99 5.79
N ARG A 100 -1.76 -3.75 6.89
CA ARG A 100 -1.93 -3.23 8.26
C ARG A 100 -0.86 -2.21 8.64
N LEU A 101 0.41 -2.46 8.29
CA LEU A 101 1.54 -1.58 8.60
C LEU A 101 1.40 -0.20 7.96
N TYR A 102 0.80 -0.10 6.77
CA TYR A 102 0.63 1.17 6.05
C TYR A 102 -0.80 1.72 6.12
N GLY A 103 -1.64 1.21 7.02
CA GLY A 103 -3.00 1.72 7.22
C GLY A 103 -3.87 1.58 5.96
N GLY A 104 -3.83 0.41 5.36
CA GLY A 104 -4.63 0.02 4.21
C GLY A 104 -3.90 0.07 2.86
N ARG A 105 -2.57 0.01 2.81
CA ARG A 105 -1.83 0.11 1.53
C ARG A 105 -0.73 -0.93 1.46
N VAL A 106 -0.48 -1.44 0.26
CA VAL A 106 0.73 -2.20 -0.03
C VAL A 106 1.33 -1.62 -1.30
N TYR A 107 2.62 -1.30 -1.25
CA TYR A 107 3.34 -0.72 -2.38
C TYR A 107 4.00 -1.80 -3.21
N TYR A 108 3.89 -1.65 -4.52
CA TYR A 108 4.46 -2.58 -5.48
C TYR A 108 5.24 -1.83 -6.55
N VAL A 109 6.19 -2.54 -7.15
CA VAL A 109 6.79 -2.23 -8.45
C VAL A 109 6.82 -3.50 -9.28
N ASN A 110 6.81 -3.37 -10.60
CA ASN A 110 6.97 -4.47 -11.54
C ASN A 110 8.13 -4.19 -12.48
N LEU A 111 8.75 -5.25 -12.99
CA LEU A 111 9.83 -5.22 -13.95
C LEU A 111 9.30 -5.69 -15.30
N TYR A 112 9.67 -5.00 -16.37
CA TYR A 112 9.32 -5.37 -17.74
C TYR A 112 10.57 -5.29 -18.58
N THR A 113 10.80 -6.31 -19.41
CA THR A 113 11.89 -6.29 -20.39
C THR A 113 11.31 -5.90 -21.73
N LYS A 114 11.78 -4.79 -22.30
CA LYS A 114 11.45 -4.39 -23.67
C LYS A 114 12.73 -4.11 -24.44
N SER A 115 12.92 -4.81 -25.56
CA SER A 115 14.08 -4.65 -26.44
C SER A 115 15.42 -4.78 -25.69
N GLY A 116 15.55 -5.80 -24.83
CA GLY A 116 16.76 -6.05 -24.03
C GLY A 116 16.99 -5.07 -22.86
N LYS A 117 16.12 -4.07 -22.66
CA LYS A 117 16.21 -3.12 -21.54
C LYS A 117 15.18 -3.46 -20.47
N SER A 118 15.64 -3.64 -19.23
CA SER A 118 14.80 -3.80 -18.06
C SER A 118 14.27 -2.44 -17.59
N MET A 119 12.95 -2.29 -17.58
CA MET A 119 12.23 -1.11 -17.10
C MET A 119 11.49 -1.45 -15.82
N VAL A 120 11.43 -0.49 -14.89
CA VAL A 120 10.62 -0.60 -13.66
C VAL A 120 9.39 0.25 -13.82
N THR A 121 8.21 -0.23 -13.41
CA THR A 121 7.03 0.63 -13.32
C THR A 121 7.20 1.74 -12.30
N ARG A 122 6.36 2.77 -12.43
CA ARG A 122 6.08 3.65 -11.31
C ARG A 122 5.52 2.82 -10.15
N PRO A 123 5.88 3.13 -8.89
CA PRO A 123 5.32 2.45 -7.76
C PRO A 123 3.81 2.69 -7.73
N TYR A 124 3.07 1.68 -7.32
CA TYR A 124 1.63 1.74 -7.17
C TYR A 124 1.22 1.19 -5.82
N ALA A 125 0.08 1.67 -5.32
CA ALA A 125 -0.50 1.22 -4.07
C ALA A 125 -1.76 0.42 -4.35
N LEU A 126 -1.86 -0.77 -3.75
CA LEU A 126 -3.09 -1.54 -3.72
C LEU A 126 -3.72 -1.48 -2.33
N HIS A 127 -5.03 -1.31 -2.30
CA HIS A 127 -5.86 -1.41 -1.11
C HIS A 127 -6.69 -2.69 -1.15
N PHE A 128 -6.68 -3.46 -0.06
CA PHE A 128 -7.39 -4.72 0.03
C PHE A 128 -8.67 -4.57 0.86
N SER A 129 -9.80 -4.87 0.23
CA SER A 129 -11.11 -4.94 0.88
C SER A 129 -11.62 -6.38 0.91
N ASN A 130 -12.68 -6.62 1.68
CA ASN A 130 -13.29 -7.95 1.75
C ASN A 130 -13.72 -8.42 0.37
N SER A 131 -13.55 -9.72 0.13
CA SER A 131 -14.06 -10.44 -1.04
C SER A 131 -15.60 -10.37 -1.06
N ASP A 132 -16.17 -10.38 -2.26
CA ASP A 132 -17.63 -10.45 -2.47
C ASP A 132 -18.16 -11.89 -2.55
N ILE A 133 -17.29 -12.86 -2.85
CA ILE A 133 -17.63 -14.29 -2.92
C ILE A 133 -17.49 -14.95 -1.54
N ILE A 134 -16.53 -14.48 -0.72
CA ILE A 134 -16.34 -14.98 0.64
C ILE A 134 -17.17 -14.12 1.58
N ALA A 135 -18.38 -14.61 1.91
CA ALA A 135 -19.13 -14.19 3.10
C ALA A 135 -18.19 -14.17 4.34
N PRO A 136 -18.53 -13.52 5.47
CA PRO A 136 -17.71 -13.57 6.69
C PRO A 136 -17.71 -14.96 7.37
N ILE A 137 -17.81 -16.03 6.59
CA ILE A 137 -17.73 -17.42 6.99
C ILE A 137 -16.24 -17.77 7.13
N LEU A 138 -15.75 -17.63 8.36
CA LEU A 138 -15.27 -18.78 9.13
C LEU A 138 -14.70 -19.95 8.31
N PHE A 139 -13.65 -19.72 7.53
CA PHE A 139 -12.76 -20.81 7.14
C PHE A 139 -11.35 -20.48 7.61
N LYS A 140 -11.16 -20.67 8.93
CA LYS A 140 -10.05 -21.50 9.38
C LYS A 140 -10.31 -22.90 8.82
N ARG A 141 -9.71 -23.21 7.68
CA ARG A 141 -9.38 -24.59 7.31
C ARG A 141 -7.88 -24.60 7.19
N ASP A 142 -7.26 -25.50 7.93
CA ASP A 142 -5.87 -25.44 8.40
C ASP A 142 -4.77 -25.54 7.32
N TYR A 143 -5.06 -25.18 6.07
CA TYR A 143 -4.13 -25.28 4.94
C TYR A 143 -4.13 -24.12 3.93
N ASP A 144 -5.05 -23.14 4.00
CA ASP A 144 -4.97 -21.97 3.11
C ASP A 144 -4.15 -20.85 3.75
N SER A 145 -2.86 -20.82 3.45
CA SER A 145 -1.95 -19.74 3.87
C SER A 145 -2.27 -18.38 3.24
N PHE A 146 -3.27 -18.30 2.36
CA PHE A 146 -3.59 -17.14 1.53
C PHE A 146 -4.98 -16.58 1.85
N LEU A 147 -5.10 -15.25 1.78
CA LEU A 147 -6.37 -14.56 1.98
C LEU A 147 -6.91 -14.10 0.62
N VAL A 148 -8.20 -14.31 0.36
CA VAL A 148 -8.85 -13.77 -0.84
C VAL A 148 -9.42 -12.39 -0.53
N ARG A 149 -9.10 -11.40 -1.37
CA ARG A 149 -9.48 -9.99 -1.19
C ARG A 149 -9.85 -9.32 -2.52
N ASN A 150 -10.70 -8.31 -2.42
CA ASN A 150 -10.90 -7.36 -3.51
C ASN A 150 -9.77 -6.33 -3.51
N VAL A 151 -9.23 -6.04 -4.68
CA VAL A 151 -8.11 -5.15 -4.92
C VAL A 151 -8.61 -3.84 -5.49
N ASN A 152 -8.26 -2.75 -4.82
CA ASN A 152 -8.56 -1.40 -5.26
C ASN A 152 -7.27 -0.67 -5.51
N PHE A 153 -7.02 -0.33 -6.77
CA PHE A 153 -5.84 0.40 -7.17
C PHE A 153 -5.99 1.90 -6.87
N SER A 154 -4.89 2.52 -6.41
CA SER A 154 -4.73 3.96 -6.33
C SER A 154 -3.40 4.38 -6.92
N TYR A 155 -3.41 5.43 -7.72
CA TYR A 155 -2.20 6.05 -8.24
C TYR A 155 -1.38 6.69 -7.12
N ILE A 156 -0.07 6.58 -7.26
CA ILE A 156 0.90 7.37 -6.50
C ILE A 156 1.26 8.58 -7.37
N PRO A 157 0.80 9.80 -7.02
CA PRO A 157 0.96 10.99 -7.86
C PRO A 157 2.42 11.37 -8.11
N ASN A 158 3.32 11.12 -7.15
CA ASN A 158 4.75 11.40 -7.30
C ASN A 158 5.63 10.54 -6.38
N TRP A 159 6.94 10.56 -6.63
CA TRP A 159 7.96 9.84 -5.85
C TRP A 159 8.33 10.52 -4.53
N GLY A 160 7.58 11.53 -4.09
CA GLY A 160 7.83 12.21 -2.83
C GLY A 160 7.57 11.27 -1.65
N LEU A 161 8.38 11.44 -0.60
CA LEU A 161 8.34 10.60 0.60
C LEU A 161 7.73 11.32 1.79
N MET A 162 6.91 10.61 2.56
CA MET A 162 6.33 11.06 3.82
C MET A 162 6.75 10.12 4.94
N PHE A 163 7.30 10.70 6.00
CA PHE A 163 7.66 9.99 7.23
C PHE A 163 6.50 9.97 8.21
N LYS A 164 6.17 8.79 8.75
CA LYS A 164 5.07 8.64 9.70
C LYS A 164 5.40 7.62 10.78
N THR A 165 4.89 7.86 11.98
CA THR A 165 4.84 6.83 13.02
C THR A 165 3.44 6.23 13.02
N LEU A 166 3.31 4.93 12.78
CA LEU A 166 2.05 4.20 12.82
C LEU A 166 2.21 2.92 13.64
N ASN A 167 1.34 2.72 14.63
CA ASN A 167 1.38 1.56 15.54
C ASN A 167 2.79 1.34 16.13
N SER A 168 3.42 2.43 16.60
CA SER A 168 4.80 2.45 17.13
C SER A 168 5.91 2.13 16.12
N TYR A 169 5.61 2.02 14.82
CA TYR A 169 6.60 1.87 13.76
C TYR A 169 6.85 3.19 13.02
N LYS A 170 8.11 3.61 12.93
CA LYS A 170 8.64 4.62 12.01
C LYS A 170 8.71 4.01 10.61
N ILE A 171 7.76 4.42 9.78
CA ILE A 171 7.63 3.98 8.39
C ILE A 171 7.65 5.18 7.46
N ALA A 172 8.14 5.00 6.25
CA ALA A 172 7.94 5.95 5.18
C ALA A 172 6.91 5.43 4.20
N ARG A 173 6.20 6.35 3.55
CA ARG A 173 5.26 6.08 2.47
C ARG A 173 5.45 7.07 1.35
N PHE A 174 4.99 6.73 0.16
CA PHE A 174 4.82 7.73 -0.89
C PHE A 174 3.72 8.72 -0.53
N TYR A 175 3.78 9.93 -1.08
CA TYR A 175 2.62 10.81 -1.09
C TYR A 175 1.53 10.16 -1.95
N ASP A 176 0.50 9.62 -1.30
CA ASP A 176 -0.69 9.07 -1.94
C ASP A 176 -1.96 9.57 -1.25
N LYS A 177 -3.08 9.51 -1.98
CA LYS A 177 -4.42 9.68 -1.39
C LYS A 177 -4.94 8.30 -1.06
N ASN A 178 -5.36 8.09 0.19
CA ASN A 178 -5.93 6.81 0.61
C ASN A 178 -7.21 6.50 -0.21
N GLN A 179 -7.31 5.33 -0.83
CA GLN A 179 -8.48 4.93 -1.61
C GLN A 179 -9.79 5.04 -0.82
N LYS A 180 -9.78 4.69 0.48
CA LYS A 180 -10.93 4.87 1.37
C LYS A 180 -11.37 6.33 1.45
N TYR A 181 -10.42 7.26 1.51
CA TYR A 181 -10.70 8.69 1.56
C TYR A 181 -11.25 9.20 0.22
N ILE A 182 -10.65 8.76 -0.91
CA ILE A 182 -11.14 9.10 -2.26
C ILE A 182 -12.59 8.64 -2.43
N LEU A 183 -12.88 7.38 -2.11
CA LEU A 183 -14.22 6.81 -2.20
C LEU A 183 -15.20 7.55 -1.29
N SER A 184 -14.81 7.84 -0.05
CA SER A 184 -15.64 8.60 0.89
C SER A 184 -15.99 9.99 0.34
N LYS A 185 -15.02 10.66 -0.32
CA LYS A 185 -15.25 11.97 -0.94
C LYS A 185 -16.21 11.88 -2.12
N LYS A 186 -16.02 10.93 -3.04
CA LYS A 186 -16.92 10.71 -4.18
C LYS A 186 -18.35 10.43 -3.74
N ILE A 187 -18.52 9.55 -2.76
CA ILE A 187 -19.82 9.24 -2.16
C ILE A 187 -20.48 10.50 -1.59
N LYS A 188 -19.71 11.36 -0.91
CA LYS A 188 -20.20 12.63 -0.36
C LYS A 188 -20.62 13.60 -1.47
N GLU A 189 -19.82 13.72 -2.53
CA GLU A 189 -20.12 14.59 -3.68
C GLU A 189 -21.42 14.15 -4.39
N ILE A 190 -21.60 12.85 -4.61
CA ILE A 190 -22.83 12.29 -5.21
C ILE A 190 -24.04 12.50 -4.31
N ALA A 191 -23.89 12.22 -3.01
CA ALA A 191 -24.96 12.44 -2.05
C ALA A 191 -25.42 13.92 -2.03
N LYS A 192 -24.50 14.87 -2.22
CA LYS A 192 -24.82 16.30 -2.37
C LYS A 192 -25.51 16.60 -3.70
N ARG A 193 -24.97 16.09 -4.82
CA ARG A 193 -25.52 16.32 -6.17
C ARG A 193 -26.97 15.89 -6.31
N PHE A 194 -27.32 14.72 -5.76
CA PHE A 194 -28.68 14.17 -5.81
C PHE A 194 -29.54 14.56 -4.60
N ASN A 195 -29.12 15.57 -3.83
CA ASN A 195 -29.79 16.07 -2.62
C ASN A 195 -30.24 14.96 -1.65
N VAL A 196 -29.44 13.90 -1.56
CA VAL A 196 -29.79 12.66 -0.88
C VAL A 196 -29.90 12.89 0.62
N PHE A 197 -29.10 13.81 1.19
CA PHE A 197 -29.18 14.30 2.57
C PHE A 197 -28.51 15.66 2.76
N THR A 198 -29.02 16.48 3.69
CA THR A 198 -28.29 17.62 4.28
C THR A 198 -27.08 17.10 5.10
N ASP A 199 -26.00 17.88 5.21
CA ASP A 199 -24.70 17.42 5.78
C ASP A 199 -24.82 16.76 7.19
N LEU A 200 -25.76 17.23 8.04
CA LEU A 200 -26.06 16.63 9.37
C LEU A 200 -26.69 15.22 9.29
N LYS A 201 -27.50 14.94 8.26
CA LYS A 201 -28.10 13.62 8.02
C LYS A 201 -27.11 12.68 7.31
N PHE A 202 -26.19 13.21 6.50
CA PHE A 202 -25.14 12.44 5.82
C PHE A 202 -24.20 11.74 6.81
N GLU A 203 -23.65 12.45 7.80
CA GLU A 203 -22.70 11.89 8.76
C GLU A 203 -23.30 10.71 9.56
N LYS A 204 -24.60 10.78 9.88
CA LYS A 204 -25.33 9.68 10.55
C LYS A 204 -25.60 8.50 9.61
N LYS A 205 -25.92 8.75 8.34
CA LYS A 205 -26.38 7.72 7.39
C LYS A 205 -25.30 7.06 6.57
N ARG A 206 -24.11 7.67 6.42
CA ARG A 206 -23.00 7.19 5.59
C ARG A 206 -22.48 5.80 5.97
N HIS A 207 -22.82 5.31 7.16
CA HIS A 207 -22.42 3.98 7.65
C HIS A 207 -23.49 2.90 7.42
N THR A 208 -24.66 3.25 6.88
CA THR A 208 -25.80 2.33 6.74
C THR A 208 -25.82 1.64 5.37
N LYS A 209 -26.18 0.35 5.35
CA LYS A 209 -26.36 -0.42 4.10
C LYS A 209 -27.39 0.23 3.16
N LYS A 210 -28.47 0.80 3.71
CA LYS A 210 -29.52 1.50 2.95
C LYS A 210 -28.95 2.69 2.17
N PHE A 211 -28.06 3.47 2.78
CA PHE A 211 -27.40 4.59 2.11
C PHE A 211 -26.54 4.13 0.94
N PHE A 212 -25.71 3.10 1.13
CA PHE A 212 -24.89 2.56 0.04
C PHE A 212 -25.73 1.97 -1.11
N LYS A 213 -26.83 1.26 -0.81
CA LYS A 213 -27.75 0.74 -1.83
C LYS A 213 -28.35 1.87 -2.68
N MET A 214 -28.76 2.96 -2.03
CA MET A 214 -29.31 4.13 -2.73
C MET A 214 -28.26 4.81 -3.61
N ILE A 215 -27.05 5.06 -3.11
CA ILE A 215 -25.95 5.64 -3.89
C ILE A 215 -25.57 4.72 -5.07
N TYR A 216 -25.53 3.40 -4.86
CA TYR A 216 -25.25 2.43 -5.92
C TYR A 216 -26.31 2.44 -7.02
N ASN A 217 -27.60 2.53 -6.66
CA ASN A 217 -28.67 2.63 -7.65
C ASN A 217 -28.53 3.92 -8.49
N LEU A 218 -28.21 5.05 -7.86
CA LEU A 218 -27.94 6.30 -8.59
C LEU A 218 -26.79 6.17 -9.59
N PHE A 219 -25.78 5.33 -9.30
CA PHE A 219 -24.66 5.07 -10.19
C PHE A 219 -25.01 4.22 -11.42
N ASN A 220 -26.01 3.34 -11.35
CA ASN A 220 -26.37 2.44 -12.46
C ASN A 220 -27.51 2.98 -13.34
N HIS A 221 -27.99 4.19 -13.03
CA HIS A 221 -29.00 4.90 -13.81
C HIS A 221 -28.44 6.16 -14.50
N GLU A 222 -27.11 6.34 -14.48
CA GLU A 222 -26.35 7.21 -15.40
C GLU A 222 -25.82 6.36 -16.57
#